data_AF-A0A3B1BTY8-F1
#
_entry.id   AF-A0A3B1BTY8-F1
#
_cell.length_a   1.000
_cell.length_b   1.000
_cell.length_c   1.000
_cell.angle_alpha   90.00
_cell.angle_beta   90.00
_cell.angle_gamma   90.00
#
_symmetry.space_group_name_H-M   'P 1'
#
loop_
_entity.id
_entity.type
_entity.pdbx_description
1 polymer ?
#
loop_
_entity_poly.entity_id
_entity_poly.type
_entity_poly.pdbx_seq_one_letter_code
_entity_poly.pdbx_strand_id
1 'polypeptide(L)'
;MTDSLISEYKSVQKDFDDYHIPWFIHKDLELSGIVQNYISLKNEVTMYTGGANDYYNVDLMVFDFSSGKKMLLNQFVRKDKMDVLLKIGENEFRRIKDFSPNISIKKSGYWFENDKFYLPDNFNISDSGFVFFYNLYEIAPRAEGYTKLFIAKDKLKGLLQNDKFFN
;
A
#
# COMPACT_ATOMS: atom_id res chain seq x y z
N MET A 1 12.32 -19.50 0.57
CA MET A 1 11.50 -18.98 -0.55
C MET A 1 12.01 -19.52 -1.88
N THR A 2 13.32 -19.38 -2.17
CA THR A 2 13.97 -19.94 -3.36
C THR A 2 13.81 -21.46 -3.52
N ASP A 3 14.01 -22.22 -2.45
CA ASP A 3 13.90 -23.69 -2.49
C ASP A 3 12.47 -24.17 -2.77
N SER A 4 11.45 -23.44 -2.30
CA SER A 4 10.04 -23.76 -2.56
C SER A 4 9.71 -23.56 -4.03
N LEU A 5 10.08 -22.41 -4.60
CA LEU A 5 9.82 -22.09 -6.01
C LEU A 5 10.45 -23.14 -6.95
N ILE A 6 11.71 -23.51 -6.71
CA ILE A 6 12.41 -24.51 -7.53
C ILE A 6 11.77 -25.89 -7.37
N SER A 7 11.40 -26.27 -6.16
CA SER A 7 10.80 -27.58 -5.88
C SER A 7 9.41 -27.72 -6.53
N GLU A 8 8.59 -26.67 -6.44
CA GLU A 8 7.28 -26.60 -7.08
C GLU A 8 7.40 -26.62 -8.61
N TYR A 9 8.31 -25.82 -9.18
CA TYR A 9 8.57 -25.83 -10.62
C TYR A 9 8.96 -27.22 -11.13
N LYS A 10 9.88 -27.89 -10.43
CA LYS A 10 10.29 -29.27 -10.73
C LYS A 10 9.14 -30.27 -10.56
N SER A 11 8.20 -30.03 -9.66
CA SER A 11 7.02 -30.88 -9.52
C SER A 11 6.13 -30.76 -10.76
N VAL A 12 5.86 -29.53 -11.23
CA VAL A 12 5.06 -29.30 -12.44
C VAL A 12 5.71 -29.92 -13.67
N GLN A 13 7.03 -29.81 -13.82
CA GLN A 13 7.75 -30.44 -14.93
C GLN A 13 7.69 -31.98 -14.93
N LYS A 14 7.46 -32.62 -13.78
CA LYS A 14 7.25 -34.09 -13.73
C LYS A 14 5.87 -34.50 -14.21
N ASP A 15 4.89 -33.64 -13.99
CA ASP A 15 3.50 -33.90 -14.40
C ASP A 15 3.30 -33.53 -15.89
N PHE A 16 4.13 -32.62 -16.41
CA PHE A 16 4.06 -32.10 -17.78
C PHE A 16 5.47 -31.96 -18.38
N ASP A 17 5.90 -32.99 -19.12
CA ASP A 17 7.25 -33.09 -19.71
C ASP A 17 7.60 -31.96 -20.70
N ASP A 18 6.59 -31.29 -21.28
CA ASP A 18 6.71 -30.17 -22.22
C ASP A 18 6.59 -28.79 -21.55
N TYR A 19 6.55 -28.74 -20.21
CA TYR A 19 6.44 -27.49 -19.48
C TYR A 19 7.75 -26.69 -19.47
N HIS A 20 7.78 -25.64 -20.29
CA HIS A 20 8.96 -24.77 -20.48
C HIS A 20 8.71 -23.30 -20.13
N ILE A 21 7.56 -22.96 -19.56
CA ILE A 21 7.25 -21.57 -19.17
C ILE A 21 8.14 -21.18 -17.98
N PRO A 22 8.97 -20.13 -18.07
CA PRO A 22 9.88 -19.76 -16.99
C PRO A 22 9.11 -19.14 -15.81
N TRP A 23 9.53 -19.49 -14.60
CA TRP A 23 9.02 -18.89 -13.37
C TRP A 23 10.03 -17.89 -12.82
N PHE A 24 9.54 -16.82 -12.19
CA PHE A 24 10.41 -15.85 -11.52
C PHE A 24 9.75 -15.24 -10.29
N ILE A 25 10.59 -14.78 -9.37
CA ILE A 25 10.23 -13.86 -8.30
C ILE A 25 11.27 -12.74 -8.32
N HIS A 26 10.82 -11.50 -8.46
CA HIS A 26 11.61 -10.30 -8.23
C HIS A 26 11.13 -9.65 -6.93
N LYS A 27 12.07 -9.29 -6.07
CA LYS A 27 11.78 -8.66 -4.78
C LYS A 27 12.77 -7.54 -4.51
N ASP A 28 12.24 -6.34 -4.34
CA ASP A 28 13.01 -5.13 -4.07
C ASP A 28 12.60 -4.56 -2.72
N LEU A 29 13.59 -4.33 -1.84
CA LEU A 29 13.39 -3.69 -0.55
C LEU A 29 14.14 -2.36 -0.53
N GLU A 30 13.39 -1.28 -0.35
CA GLU A 30 13.88 0.09 -0.41
C GLU A 30 13.63 0.80 0.92
N LEU A 31 14.63 1.55 1.40
CA LEU A 31 14.44 2.57 2.43
C LEU A 31 13.72 3.77 1.82
N SER A 32 12.42 3.91 2.08
CA SER A 32 11.55 4.90 1.45
C SER A 32 11.41 6.20 2.26
N GLY A 33 11.89 6.23 3.50
CA GLY A 33 11.90 7.43 4.32
C GLY A 33 12.46 7.20 5.72
N ILE A 34 12.96 8.28 6.33
CA ILE A 34 13.32 8.34 7.75
C ILE A 34 12.73 9.62 8.30
N VAL A 35 11.90 9.52 9.35
CA VAL A 35 11.34 10.67 10.05
C VAL A 35 11.47 10.45 11.55
N GLN A 36 12.21 11.32 12.24
CA GLN A 36 12.57 11.14 13.65
C GLN A 36 13.19 9.75 13.91
N ASN A 37 12.54 8.94 14.74
CA ASN A 37 12.96 7.57 15.07
C ASN A 37 12.25 6.49 14.24
N TYR A 38 11.54 6.88 13.17
CA TYR A 38 10.77 5.95 12.35
C TYR A 38 11.44 5.73 11.00
N ILE A 39 11.57 4.46 10.64
CA ILE A 39 12.07 4.02 9.34
C ILE A 39 10.90 3.48 8.52
N SER A 40 10.83 3.96 7.29
CA SER A 40 9.84 3.59 6.29
C SER A 40 10.52 2.69 5.25
N LEU A 41 9.96 1.49 5.04
CA LEU A 41 10.44 0.51 4.08
C LEU A 41 9.37 0.25 3.02
N LYS A 42 9.77 0.15 1.76
CA LYS A 42 8.93 -0.30 0.66
C LYS A 42 9.44 -1.66 0.19
N ASN A 43 8.61 -2.68 0.28
CA ASN A 43 8.86 -4.00 -0.26
C ASN A 43 7.99 -4.20 -1.51
N GLU A 44 8.60 -4.36 -2.67
CA GLU A 44 7.92 -4.61 -3.92
C GLU A 44 8.20 -6.04 -4.38
N VAL A 45 7.14 -6.77 -4.74
CA VAL A 45 7.23 -8.17 -5.15
C VAL A 45 6.50 -8.35 -6.47
N THR A 46 7.21 -8.88 -7.46
CA THR A 46 6.62 -9.39 -8.70
C THR A 46 6.89 -10.87 -8.80
N MET A 47 5.87 -11.68 -9.09
CA MET A 47 5.99 -13.13 -9.20
C MET A 47 5.21 -13.66 -10.39
N TYR A 48 5.81 -14.59 -11.12
CA TYR A 48 5.13 -15.30 -12.20
C TYR A 48 5.42 -16.80 -12.09
N THR A 49 4.35 -17.58 -12.05
CA THR A 49 4.38 -19.05 -11.94
C THR A 49 3.55 -19.73 -13.02
N GLY A 50 3.45 -19.12 -14.20
CA GLY A 50 2.83 -19.75 -15.39
C GLY A 50 1.31 -19.57 -15.52
N GLY A 51 0.81 -18.35 -15.31
CA GLY A 51 -0.59 -17.98 -15.55
C GLY A 51 -0.78 -16.94 -16.65
N ALA A 52 -1.96 -16.31 -16.69
CA ALA A 52 -2.28 -15.26 -17.67
C ALA A 52 -1.52 -13.96 -17.41
N ASN A 53 -1.24 -13.62 -16.14
CA ASN A 53 -0.56 -12.40 -15.72
C ASN A 53 0.36 -12.70 -14.53
N ASP A 54 1.29 -11.78 -14.27
CA ASP A 54 2.09 -11.75 -13.06
C ASP A 54 1.29 -11.29 -11.83
N TYR A 55 1.71 -11.79 -10.67
CA TYR A 55 1.39 -11.23 -9.37
C TYR A 55 2.29 -10.02 -9.11
N TYR A 56 1.69 -8.92 -8.64
CA TYR A 56 2.42 -7.71 -8.25
C TYR A 56 1.85 -7.18 -6.93
N ASN A 57 2.73 -6.86 -5.99
CA ASN A 57 2.34 -6.34 -4.69
C ASN A 57 3.40 -5.38 -4.14
N VAL A 58 2.91 -4.33 -3.45
CA VAL A 58 3.74 -3.41 -2.68
C VAL A 58 3.29 -3.43 -1.23
N ASP A 59 4.22 -3.70 -0.31
CA ASP A 59 4.07 -3.48 1.12
C ASP A 59 4.88 -2.26 1.56
N LEU A 60 4.18 -1.27 2.09
CA LEU A 60 4.71 -0.11 2.79
C LEU A 60 4.63 -0.38 4.29
N MET A 61 5.76 -0.19 4.97
CA MET A 61 5.88 -0.53 6.38
C MET A 61 6.68 0.53 7.12
N VAL A 62 6.14 0.99 8.23
CA VAL A 62 6.83 1.90 9.15
C VAL A 62 7.25 1.13 10.39
N PHE A 63 8.50 1.30 10.81
CA PHE A 63 9.06 0.69 12.02
C PHE A 63 9.61 1.77 12.95
N ASP A 64 9.41 1.59 14.26
CA ASP A 64 10.18 2.32 15.27
C ASP A 64 11.60 1.74 15.33
N PHE A 65 12.61 2.58 15.09
CA PHE A 65 14.00 2.15 14.97
C PHE A 65 14.56 1.60 16.28
N SER A 66 14.13 2.15 17.43
CA SER A 66 14.64 1.72 18.73
C SER A 66 14.14 0.35 19.15
N SER A 67 12.88 0.03 18.84
CA SER A 67 12.25 -1.22 19.27
C SER A 67 12.14 -2.27 18.16
N GLY A 68 12.30 -1.89 16.89
CA GLY A 68 12.03 -2.75 15.73
C GLY A 68 10.54 -3.05 15.52
N LYS A 69 9.64 -2.40 16.27
CA LYS A 69 8.19 -2.65 16.21
C LYS A 69 7.60 -2.03 14.95
N LYS A 70 6.80 -2.81 14.20
CA LYS A 70 5.95 -2.29 13.11
C LYS A 70 4.87 -1.38 13.70
N MET A 71 4.75 -0.19 13.15
CA MET A 71 3.85 0.85 13.61
C MET A 71 2.52 0.82 12.84
N LEU A 72 1.43 1.12 13.54
CA LEU A 72 0.08 1.27 12.98
C LEU A 72 -0.27 2.75 12.84
N LEU A 73 -1.16 3.09 11.90
CA LEU A 73 -1.55 4.47 11.62
C LEU A 73 -2.10 5.20 12.86
N ASN A 74 -2.89 4.50 13.68
CA ASN A 74 -3.48 5.04 14.90
C ASN A 74 -2.45 5.37 16.01
N GLN A 75 -1.19 4.95 15.86
CA GLN A 75 -0.08 5.33 16.74
C GLN A 75 0.56 6.68 16.33
N PHE A 76 0.28 7.17 15.12
CA PHE A 76 0.75 8.48 14.66
C PHE A 76 -0.32 9.55 14.76
N VAL A 77 -1.59 9.18 14.58
CA VAL A 77 -2.73 10.09 14.47
C VAL A 77 -3.54 10.06 15.77
N ARG A 78 -3.99 11.23 16.24
CA ARG A 78 -4.85 11.31 17.43
C ARG A 78 -6.20 10.66 17.16
N LYS A 79 -6.73 9.93 18.14
CA LYS A 79 -7.99 9.18 17.99
C LYS A 79 -9.17 10.08 17.60
N ASP A 80 -9.26 11.28 18.18
CA ASP A 80 -10.31 12.27 17.88
C ASP A 80 -10.14 12.97 16.52
N LYS A 81 -9.04 12.68 15.80
CA LYS A 81 -8.69 13.25 14.50
C LYS A 81 -8.73 12.25 13.36
N MET A 82 -9.04 10.98 13.63
CA MET A 82 -9.07 9.95 12.59
C MET A 82 -10.11 10.24 11.51
N ASP A 83 -11.31 10.69 11.88
CA ASP A 83 -12.36 11.05 10.90
C ASP A 83 -11.96 12.24 10.03
N VAL A 84 -11.17 13.18 10.60
CA VAL A 84 -10.64 14.32 9.84
C VAL A 84 -9.61 13.84 8.81
N LEU A 85 -8.72 12.91 9.21
CA LEU A 85 -7.76 12.30 8.30
C LEU A 85 -8.44 11.50 7.19
N LEU A 86 -9.46 10.70 7.52
CA LEU A 86 -10.25 9.96 6.54
C LEU A 86 -10.90 10.90 5.51
N LYS A 87 -11.45 12.03 5.96
CA LYS A 87 -12.02 13.04 5.05
C LYS A 87 -10.98 13.69 4.15
N ILE A 88 -9.77 13.94 4.67
CA ILE A 88 -8.65 14.43 3.84
C ILE A 88 -8.25 13.39 2.80
N GLY A 89 -8.13 12.12 3.21
CA GLY A 89 -7.86 11.00 2.33
C GLY A 89 -8.90 10.87 1.23
N GLU A 90 -10.19 10.88 1.57
CA GLU A 90 -11.26 10.76 0.58
C GLU A 90 -11.23 11.90 -0.45
N ASN A 91 -10.96 13.12 0.00
CA ASN A 91 -10.82 14.26 -0.91
C ASN A 91 -9.63 14.10 -1.86
N GLU A 92 -8.48 13.61 -1.37
CA GLU A 92 -7.33 13.31 -2.23
C GLU A 92 -7.62 12.18 -3.21
N PHE A 93 -8.28 11.13 -2.74
CA PHE A 93 -8.71 10.02 -3.58
C PHE A 93 -9.61 10.50 -4.73
N ARG A 94 -10.65 11.27 -4.42
CA ARG A 94 -11.55 11.87 -5.41
C ARG A 94 -10.82 12.76 -6.41
N ARG A 95 -9.83 13.54 -5.95
CA ARG A 95 -9.00 14.38 -6.81
C ARG A 95 -8.12 13.54 -7.76
N ILE A 96 -7.50 12.47 -7.27
CA ILE A 96 -6.63 11.59 -8.07
C ILE A 96 -7.45 10.84 -9.13
N LYS A 97 -8.69 10.49 -8.81
CA LYS A 97 -9.58 9.74 -9.71
C LYS A 97 -10.52 10.61 -10.55
N ASP A 98 -10.39 11.93 -10.45
CA ASP A 98 -11.20 12.90 -11.18
C ASP A 98 -12.72 12.72 -10.99
N PHE A 99 -13.15 12.48 -9.74
CA PHE A 99 -14.56 12.32 -9.40
C PHE A 99 -15.20 13.60 -8.87
N SER A 100 -16.42 13.86 -9.33
CA SER A 100 -17.25 14.92 -8.76
C SER A 100 -17.51 14.67 -7.27
N PRO A 101 -17.49 15.72 -6.42
CA PRO A 101 -17.75 15.60 -4.98
C PRO A 101 -19.10 14.95 -4.65
N ASN A 102 -20.06 15.03 -5.58
CA ASN A 102 -21.45 14.62 -5.36
C ASN A 102 -21.75 13.20 -5.87
N ILE A 103 -20.79 12.50 -6.48
CA ILE A 103 -20.97 11.12 -6.92
C ILE A 103 -20.67 10.19 -5.74
N SER A 104 -21.57 9.25 -5.45
CA SER A 104 -21.33 8.22 -4.44
C SER A 104 -20.15 7.33 -4.86
N ILE A 105 -19.37 6.85 -3.90
CA ILE A 105 -18.15 6.10 -4.19
C ILE A 105 -18.46 4.84 -5.02
N LYS A 106 -19.55 4.13 -4.73
CA LYS A 106 -20.00 2.96 -5.50
C LYS A 106 -20.28 3.27 -6.97
N LYS A 107 -20.79 4.48 -7.27
CA LYS A 107 -21.06 4.91 -8.66
C LYS A 107 -19.79 5.32 -9.41
N SER A 108 -18.66 5.45 -8.71
CA SER A 108 -17.37 5.80 -9.31
C SER A 108 -16.60 4.60 -9.89
N GLY A 109 -17.13 3.38 -9.75
CA GLY A 109 -16.47 2.16 -10.22
C GLY A 109 -15.50 1.52 -9.20
N TYR A 110 -15.39 2.13 -8.01
CA TYR A 110 -14.55 1.64 -6.93
C TYR A 110 -15.40 0.89 -5.88
N TRP A 111 -14.91 -0.26 -5.42
CA TRP A 111 -15.57 -1.03 -4.37
C TRP A 111 -14.95 -0.71 -3.02
N PHE A 112 -15.68 0.05 -2.22
CA PHE A 112 -15.38 0.18 -0.81
C PHE A 112 -16.45 -0.57 -0.02
N GLU A 113 -16.03 -1.27 1.04
CA GLU A 113 -16.96 -2.01 1.88
C GLU A 113 -18.01 -1.04 2.45
N ASN A 114 -19.29 -1.39 2.32
CA ASN A 114 -20.41 -0.56 2.76
C ASN A 114 -20.45 0.86 2.15
N ASP A 115 -19.81 1.08 1.00
CA ASP A 115 -19.68 2.39 0.34
C ASP A 115 -18.93 3.44 1.21
N LYS A 116 -18.02 2.97 2.07
CA LYS A 116 -17.25 3.82 3.00
C LYS A 116 -15.78 3.85 2.66
N PHE A 117 -15.27 5.06 2.38
CA PHE A 117 -13.84 5.28 2.22
C PHE A 117 -13.06 4.84 3.46
N TYR A 118 -11.92 4.17 3.26
CA TYR A 118 -10.96 3.83 4.30
C TYR A 118 -9.55 4.12 3.79
N LEU A 119 -8.61 4.45 4.68
CA LEU A 119 -7.17 4.46 4.37
C LEU A 119 -6.59 3.06 4.66
N PRO A 120 -5.76 2.49 3.77
CA PRO A 120 -5.21 1.16 3.95
C PRO A 120 -4.17 1.17 5.07
N ASP A 121 -3.98 0.02 5.73
CA ASP A 121 -2.86 -0.19 6.64
C ASP A 121 -1.50 -0.25 5.92
N ASN A 122 -1.53 -0.27 4.58
CA ASN A 122 -0.39 -0.22 3.70
C ASN A 122 0.05 1.24 3.47
N PHE A 123 0.88 1.76 4.40
CA PHE A 123 1.33 3.15 4.36
C PHE A 123 2.81 3.31 4.72
N ASN A 124 3.38 4.43 4.28
CA ASN A 124 4.72 4.87 4.65
C ASN A 124 4.74 6.35 5.01
N ILE A 125 5.83 6.75 5.67
CA ILE A 125 6.04 8.12 6.15
C ILE A 125 7.36 8.66 5.59
N SER A 126 7.34 9.90 5.11
CA SER A 126 8.53 10.64 4.69
C SER A 126 8.46 12.09 5.20
N ASP A 127 9.54 12.86 5.08
CA ASP A 127 9.59 14.28 5.45
C ASP A 127 8.57 15.17 4.71
N SER A 128 7.96 14.63 3.64
CA SER A 128 6.93 15.31 2.85
C SER A 128 5.51 15.03 3.33
N GLY A 129 5.27 13.93 4.06
CA GLY A 129 3.94 13.49 4.48
C GLY A 129 3.75 11.97 4.46
N PHE A 130 2.49 11.55 4.47
CA PHE A 130 2.10 10.13 4.48
C PHE A 130 1.74 9.66 3.08
N VAL A 131 2.16 8.45 2.74
CA VAL A 131 1.80 7.76 1.50
C VAL A 131 1.01 6.51 1.85
N PHE A 132 -0.15 6.34 1.24
CA PHE A 132 -1.00 5.17 1.32
C PHE A 132 -1.04 4.46 -0.03
N PHE A 133 -1.10 3.14 -0.04
CA PHE A 133 -1.03 2.35 -1.26
C PHE A 133 -2.08 1.26 -1.28
N TYR A 134 -3.05 1.37 -2.18
CA TYR A 134 -4.00 0.31 -2.46
C TYR A 134 -3.43 -0.58 -3.57
N ASN A 135 -3.29 -1.86 -3.29
CA ASN A 135 -2.77 -2.83 -4.26
C ASN A 135 -3.80 -3.13 -5.37
N LEU A 136 -3.36 -3.83 -6.41
CA LEU A 136 -4.26 -4.33 -7.45
C LEU A 136 -5.39 -5.16 -6.81
N TYR A 137 -6.60 -5.03 -7.35
CA TYR A 137 -7.81 -5.69 -6.86
C TYR A 137 -8.30 -5.26 -5.47
N GLU A 138 -7.63 -4.35 -4.78
CA GLU A 138 -8.05 -3.95 -3.44
C GLU A 138 -9.34 -3.11 -3.47
N ILE A 139 -9.38 -2.09 -4.33
CA ILE A 139 -10.52 -1.16 -4.43
C ILE A 139 -11.09 -1.03 -5.84
N ALA A 140 -10.49 -1.70 -6.84
CA ALA A 140 -10.87 -1.63 -8.24
C ALA A 140 -10.30 -2.80 -9.06
N PRO A 141 -10.83 -3.10 -10.27
CA PRO A 141 -10.28 -4.13 -11.14
C PRO A 141 -8.82 -3.86 -11.50
N ARG A 142 -8.04 -4.90 -11.83
CA ARG A 142 -6.63 -4.76 -12.25
C ARG A 142 -6.41 -3.78 -13.40
N ALA A 143 -7.36 -3.64 -14.31
CA ALA A 143 -7.27 -2.68 -15.43
C ALA A 143 -7.14 -1.22 -14.96
N GLU A 144 -7.65 -0.89 -13.76
CA GLU A 144 -7.51 0.43 -13.13
C GLU A 144 -6.13 0.66 -12.49
N GLY A 145 -5.32 -0.40 -12.36
CA GLY A 145 -4.03 -0.34 -11.69
C GLY A 145 -4.13 -0.17 -10.18
N TYR A 146 -2.96 0.04 -9.56
CA TYR A 146 -2.87 0.35 -8.13
C TYR A 146 -3.22 1.83 -7.88
N THR A 147 -3.49 2.18 -6.62
CA THR A 147 -3.74 3.58 -6.25
C THR A 147 -2.76 4.04 -5.17
N LYS A 148 -1.94 5.04 -5.48
CA LYS A 148 -1.07 5.73 -4.52
C LYS A 148 -1.72 7.04 -4.08
N LEU A 149 -1.95 7.19 -2.79
CA LEU A 149 -2.56 8.38 -2.19
C LEU A 149 -1.55 9.07 -1.28
N PHE A 150 -1.29 10.36 -1.53
CA PHE A 150 -0.34 11.14 -0.77
C PHE A 150 -1.05 12.24 0.02
N ILE A 151 -0.77 12.30 1.33
CA ILE A 151 -1.24 13.36 2.22
C ILE A 151 -0.03 14.16 2.68
N ALA A 152 0.09 15.39 2.16
CA ALA A 152 1.16 16.31 2.51
C ALA A 152 1.17 16.65 4.00
N LYS A 153 2.37 16.83 4.58
CA LYS A 153 2.56 17.14 6.01
C LYS A 153 1.77 18.34 6.52
N ASP A 154 1.55 19.35 5.69
CA ASP A 154 0.77 20.53 6.06
C ASP A 154 -0.69 20.18 6.38
N LYS A 155 -1.25 19.16 5.70
CA LYS A 155 -2.60 18.65 5.98
C LYS A 155 -2.65 17.75 7.21
N LEU A 156 -1.51 17.29 7.69
CA LEU A 156 -1.38 16.45 8.90
C LEU A 156 -1.16 17.29 10.17
N LYS A 157 -0.87 18.59 10.03
CA LYS A 157 -0.63 19.49 11.16
C LYS A 157 -1.83 19.51 12.10
N GLY A 158 -1.59 19.29 13.38
CA GLY A 158 -2.65 19.19 14.39
C GLY A 158 -3.53 17.94 14.27
N LEU A 159 -3.17 16.94 13.45
CA LEU A 159 -3.81 15.62 13.49
C LEU A 159 -2.95 14.58 14.22
N LEU A 160 -1.63 14.80 14.23
CA LEU A 160 -0.66 13.86 14.78
C LEU A 160 -0.59 13.89 16.32
N GLN A 161 -0.14 12.80 16.91
CA GLN A 161 0.10 12.71 18.36
C GLN A 161 1.24 13.63 18.81
N ASN A 162 2.22 13.87 17.94
CA ASN A 162 3.33 14.80 18.16
C ASN A 162 3.28 15.94 17.13
N ASP A 163 3.04 17.17 17.57
CA ASP A 163 3.00 18.34 16.69
C ASP A 163 4.36 18.68 16.06
N LYS A 164 5.46 18.15 16.61
CA LYS A 164 6.81 18.29 16.06
C LYS A 164 7.21 17.10 15.20
N PHE A 165 6.29 16.21 14.82
CA PHE A 165 6.62 14.98 14.08
C PHE A 165 7.47 15.21 12.81
N PHE A 166 7.22 16.30 12.08
CA PHE A 166 7.94 16.67 10.86
C PHE A 166 8.93 17.85 11.02
N ASN A 167 9.22 18.27 12.25
CA ASN A 167 10.06 19.44 12.56
C ASN A 167 11.26 19.08 13.44
#